data_AF-A0A1X6ZDJ4-F1
#
_entry.id   AF-A0A1X6ZDJ4-F1
#
_cell.length_a   1.000
_cell.length_b   1.000
_cell.length_c   1.000
_cell.angle_alpha   90.00
_cell.angle_beta   90.00
_cell.angle_gamma   90.00
#
_symmetry.space_group_name_H-M   'P 1'
#
loop_
_entity.id
_entity.type
_entity.pdbx_description
1 polymer ?
#
loop_
_entity_poly.entity_id
_entity_poly.type
_entity_poly.pdbx_seq_one_letter_code
_entity_poly.pdbx_strand_id
1 'polypeptide(L)'
;MLSNFGLILLVLVVIAAIALAITNQRRFPGRRGSKPGTGDHILHSDYTSGVGGGQAVTWKVPKDPQEYNKLFVPKESDDKK
;
A
#
# COMPACT_ATOMS: atom_id res chain seq x y z
N MET A 1 -36.26 -27.74 -8.04
CA MET A 1 -35.29 -28.70 -7.48
C MET A 1 -33.94 -28.41 -8.12
N LEU A 2 -32.92 -28.00 -7.35
CA LEU A 2 -31.57 -27.91 -7.91
C LEU A 2 -31.11 -29.34 -8.23
N SER A 3 -30.71 -29.58 -9.47
CA SER A 3 -30.02 -30.81 -9.86
C SER A 3 -28.77 -30.98 -8.99
N ASN A 4 -28.42 -32.22 -8.62
CA ASN A 4 -27.19 -32.53 -7.88
C ASN A 4 -25.96 -31.87 -8.53
N PHE A 5 -25.95 -31.74 -9.86
CA PHE A 5 -24.89 -31.06 -10.58
C PHE A 5 -24.81 -29.56 -10.26
N GLY A 6 -25.96 -28.89 -10.18
CA GLY A 6 -26.03 -27.47 -9.79
C GLY A 6 -25.60 -27.25 -8.35
N LEU A 7 -25.90 -28.21 -7.46
CA LEU A 7 -25.48 -28.16 -6.06
C LEU A 7 -23.96 -28.36 -5.91
N ILE A 8 -23.38 -29.30 -6.66
CA ILE A 8 -21.93 -29.51 -6.71
C ILE A 8 -21.21 -28.26 -7.23
N LEU A 9 -21.71 -27.67 -8.32
CA LEU A 9 -21.12 -26.47 -8.92
C LEU A 9 -21.18 -25.28 -7.95
N LEU A 10 -22.30 -25.10 -7.26
CA LEU A 10 -22.43 -24.06 -6.23
C LEU A 10 -21.39 -24.25 -5.11
N VAL A 11 -21.22 -25.47 -4.60
CA VAL A 11 -20.24 -25.77 -3.55
C VAL A 11 -18.82 -25.48 -4.03
N LEU A 12 -18.46 -25.85 -5.25
CA LEU A 12 -17.14 -25.57 -5.82
C LEU A 12 -16.88 -24.07 -5.96
N VAL A 13 -17.87 -23.29 -6.40
CA VAL A 13 -17.76 -21.82 -6.50
C VAL A 13 -17.53 -21.19 -5.12
N VAL A 14 -18.27 -21.64 -4.11
CA VAL A 14 -18.10 -21.15 -2.73
C VAL A 14 -16.70 -21.49 -2.19
N ILE A 15 -16.21 -22.71 -2.41
CA ILE A 15 -14.86 -23.12 -2.00
C ILE A 15 -13.81 -22.25 -2.69
N ALA A 16 -13.93 -22.03 -4.00
CA ALA A 16 -13.01 -21.20 -4.77
C ALA A 16 -12.99 -19.75 -4.27
N ALA A 17 -14.16 -19.17 -3.98
CA ALA A 17 -14.27 -17.82 -3.44
C ALA A 17 -13.60 -17.69 -2.06
N ILE A 18 -13.79 -18.67 -1.17
CA ILE A 18 -13.16 -18.69 0.16
C ILE A 18 -11.63 -18.82 0.02
N ALA A 19 -11.15 -19.70 -0.86
CA ALA A 19 -9.72 -19.86 -1.11
C ALA A 19 -9.08 -18.56 -1.63
N LEU A 20 -9.77 -17.85 -2.54
CA LEU A 20 -9.31 -16.57 -3.06
C LEU A 20 -9.30 -15.48 -1.98
N ALA A 21 -10.32 -15.42 -1.12
CA ALA A 21 -10.38 -14.47 -0.02
C ALA A 21 -9.22 -14.68 0.98
N ILE A 22 -8.95 -15.92 1.37
CA ILE A 22 -7.86 -16.25 2.31
C ILE A 22 -6.50 -15.93 1.70
N THR A 23 -6.27 -16.28 0.44
CA THR A 23 -4.99 -15.99 -0.23
C THR A 23 -4.76 -14.48 -0.40
N ASN A 24 -5.81 -13.71 -0.68
CA ASN A 24 -5.71 -12.25 -0.77
C ASN A 24 -5.47 -11.60 0.62
N GLN A 25 -6.11 -12.10 1.67
CA GLN A 25 -5.85 -11.66 3.05
C GLN A 25 -4.42 -11.98 3.50
N ARG A 26 -3.87 -13.14 3.12
CA ARG A 26 -2.47 -13.50 3.42
C ARG A 26 -1.47 -12.61 2.69
N ARG A 27 -1.79 -12.15 1.48
CA ARG A 27 -0.96 -11.17 0.77
C ARG A 27 -0.99 -9.78 1.42
N PHE A 28 -2.06 -9.43 2.13
CA PHE A 28 -2.24 -8.11 2.74
C PHE A 28 -2.93 -8.19 4.11
N PRO A 29 -2.25 -8.68 5.15
CA PRO A 29 -2.87 -8.90 6.46
C PRO A 29 -3.18 -7.56 7.15
N GLY A 30 -4.38 -7.01 6.96
CA GLY A 30 -5.09 -6.05 7.83
C GLY A 30 -4.38 -4.75 8.26
N ARG A 31 -3.14 -4.52 7.84
CA ARG A 31 -2.24 -3.46 8.29
C ARG A 31 -1.70 -2.70 7.08
N ARG A 32 -2.58 -2.34 6.15
CA ARG A 32 -2.18 -1.39 5.10
C ARG A 32 -2.11 0.00 5.71
N GLY A 33 -1.02 0.70 5.41
CA GLY A 33 -0.72 1.99 6.00
C GLY A 33 -0.25 1.90 7.45
N SER A 34 -0.06 3.06 8.03
CA SER A 34 0.49 3.28 9.35
C SER A 34 -0.46 4.14 10.17
N LYS A 35 -0.49 3.91 11.49
CA LYS A 35 -1.23 4.81 12.38
C LYS A 35 -0.56 6.20 12.38
N PRO A 36 -1.33 7.28 12.41
CA PRO A 36 -0.78 8.61 12.63
C PRO A 36 -0.06 8.68 13.97
N GLY A 37 0.90 9.59 14.08
CA GLY A 37 1.70 9.77 15.29
C GLY A 37 2.85 10.74 15.05
N THR A 38 3.82 10.77 15.95
CA THR A 38 4.98 11.64 15.85
C THR A 38 6.16 10.99 15.10
N GLY A 39 7.03 11.82 14.53
CA GLY A 39 8.22 11.40 13.79
C GLY A 39 7.93 11.02 12.34
N ASP A 40 8.85 10.28 11.72
CA ASP A 40 8.81 10.00 10.27
C ASP A 40 8.63 8.51 9.94
N HIS A 41 7.94 8.24 8.85
CA HIS A 41 8.12 7.04 8.03
C HIS A 41 9.38 7.21 7.18
N ILE A 42 10.28 6.24 7.29
CA ILE A 42 11.43 6.12 6.40
C ILE A 42 11.05 5.21 5.25
N LEU A 43 10.96 5.76 4.04
CA LEU A 43 10.71 5.00 2.82
C LEU A 43 12.02 4.84 2.09
N HIS A 44 12.35 3.59 1.78
CA HIS A 44 13.51 3.24 0.98
C HIS A 44 13.03 2.68 -0.36
N SER A 45 13.53 3.24 -1.46
CA SER A 45 13.32 2.70 -2.80
C SER A 45 14.66 2.35 -3.40
N ASP A 46 14.85 1.06 -3.60
CA ASP A 46 15.93 0.52 -4.42
C ASP A 46 15.38 0.18 -5.79
N TYR A 47 15.89 0.89 -6.79
CA TYR A 47 15.63 0.58 -8.19
C TYR A 47 16.90 0.06 -8.84
N THR A 48 16.80 -1.03 -9.60
CA THR A 48 17.88 -1.58 -10.42
C THR A 48 17.36 -1.90 -11.82
N SER A 49 18.08 -1.48 -12.86
CA SER A 49 17.74 -1.74 -14.26
C SER A 49 18.53 -2.91 -14.87
N GLY A 50 19.32 -3.64 -14.07
CA GLY A 50 19.97 -4.89 -14.46
C GLY A 50 21.26 -4.78 -15.28
N VAL A 51 21.44 -3.74 -16.09
CA VAL A 51 22.62 -3.52 -16.95
C VAL A 51 23.59 -2.46 -16.40
N GLY A 52 23.73 -2.38 -15.08
CA GLY A 52 24.67 -1.48 -14.41
C GLY A 52 24.10 -0.12 -13.99
N GLY A 53 22.78 0.09 -14.15
CA GLY A 53 22.06 1.24 -13.60
C GLY A 53 21.26 0.87 -12.36
N GLY A 54 21.34 1.68 -11.32
CA GLY A 54 20.51 1.57 -10.14
C GLY A 54 20.48 2.88 -9.36
N GLN A 55 19.38 3.13 -8.66
CA GLN A 55 19.22 4.27 -7.77
C GLN A 55 18.58 3.81 -6.47
N ALA A 56 19.25 4.10 -5.36
CA ALA A 56 18.67 4.01 -4.04
C ALA A 56 18.26 5.42 -3.58
N VAL A 57 17.02 5.58 -3.12
CA VAL A 57 16.55 6.81 -2.49
C VAL A 57 15.91 6.50 -1.17
N THR A 58 16.16 7.38 -0.20
CA THR A 58 15.46 7.35 1.07
C THR A 58 14.68 8.65 1.23
N TRP A 59 13.38 8.55 1.49
CA TRP A 59 12.52 9.68 1.83
C TRP A 59 12.07 9.58 3.29
N LYS A 60 11.91 10.75 3.90
CA LYS A 60 11.26 10.90 5.20
C LYS A 60 9.88 11.49 4.98
N VAL A 61 8.86 10.79 5.45
CA VAL A 61 7.46 11.22 5.36
C VAL A 61 6.89 11.33 6.77
N PRO A 62 6.50 12.53 7.22
CA PRO A 62 5.93 12.71 8.56
C PRO A 62 4.74 11.79 8.80
N LYS A 63 4.69 11.19 10.00
CA LYS A 63 3.53 10.41 10.46
C LYS A 63 2.39 11.30 10.92
N ASP A 64 2.69 12.54 11.29
CA ASP A 64 1.70 13.52 11.71
C ASP A 64 1.06 14.15 10.48
N PRO A 65 -0.28 14.10 10.34
CA PRO A 65 -0.97 14.67 9.19
C PRO A 65 -0.73 16.17 9.01
N GLN A 66 -0.60 16.93 10.10
CA GLN A 66 -0.37 18.38 10.02
C GLN A 66 1.04 18.69 9.54
N GLU A 67 2.05 17.95 10.01
CA GLU A 67 3.42 18.07 9.51
C GLU A 67 3.55 17.67 8.05
N TYR A 68 2.87 16.60 7.63
CA TYR A 68 2.83 16.19 6.23
C TYR A 68 2.21 17.28 5.34
N ASN A 69 1.10 17.88 5.76
CA ASN A 69 0.42 18.95 5.01
C ASN A 69 1.31 20.18 4.79
N LYS A 70 2.16 20.52 5.76
CA LYS A 70 3.08 21.66 5.64
C LYS A 70 4.10 21.51 4.50
N LEU A 71 4.40 20.28 4.07
CA LEU A 71 5.32 20.03 2.95
C LEU A 71 4.79 20.57 1.61
N PHE A 72 3.47 20.77 1.49
CA PHE A 72 2.82 21.25 0.28
C PHE A 72 2.54 22.76 0.30
N VAL A 73 2.72 23.41 1.45
CA VAL A 73 2.54 24.85 1.56
C VAL A 73 3.78 25.53 0.94
N PRO A 74 3.61 26.34 -0.12
CA PRO A 74 4.71 27.11 -0.66
C PRO A 74 5.32 27.97 0.44
N LYS A 75 6.64 27.91 0.59
CA LYS A 75 7.34 28.88 1.43
C LYS A 75 7.25 30.22 0.72
N GLU A 76 6.88 31.28 1.44
CA GLU A 76 7.01 32.63 0.91
C GLU A 76 8.44 32.79 0.41
N SER A 77 8.59 33.03 -0.90
CA SER A 77 9.86 33.42 -1.46
C SER A 77 10.15 34.80 -0.91
N ASP A 78 11.18 34.91 -0.08
CA ASP A 78 11.76 36.19 0.35
C ASP A 78 12.51 36.80 -0.85
N ASP A 79 11.77 37.01 -1.95
CA ASP A 79 12.24 37.70 -3.14
C ASP A 79 12.04 39.20 -2.87
N LYS A 80 12.81 39.70 -1.91
CA LYS A 80 12.95 41.14 -1.71
C LYS A 80 13.75 41.69 -2.89
N LYS A 81 13.01 42.18 -3.88
CA LYS A 81 13.50 43.15 -4.87
C LYS A 81 14.13 44.36 -4.20
#